data_AF-A0A523WJA0-F1
#
_entry.id   AF-A0A523WJA0-F1
#
_cell.length_a   1.000
_cell.length_b   1.000
_cell.length_c   1.000
_cell.angle_alpha   90.00
_cell.angle_beta   90.00
_cell.angle_gamma   90.00
#
_symmetry.space_group_name_H-M   'P 1'
#
loop_
_entity.id
_entity.type
_entity.pdbx_description
1 polymer ?
#
loop_
_entity_poly.entity_id
_entity_poly.type
_entity_poly.pdbx_seq_one_letter_code
_entity_poly.pdbx_strand_id
1 'polypeptide(L)'
;MSVLTKRAQILFSPEEYELLKKLAVSTKSSVGELVRRAVKKQYHIVGRKEKIQAADRLCRKKELPVEDWEKMEREIMQRWKEK
;
A
#
# COMPACT_ATOMS: atom_id res chain seq x y z
N MET A 1 4.00 17.44 -5.91
CA MET A 1 4.09 17.17 -4.45
C MET A 1 2.75 17.57 -3.84
N SER A 2 2.17 16.75 -2.96
CA SER A 2 0.93 17.14 -2.28
C SER A 2 1.27 18.12 -1.15
N VAL A 3 0.63 19.29 -1.12
CA VAL A 3 0.82 20.29 -0.06
C VAL A 3 0.37 19.71 1.28
N LEU A 4 1.23 19.77 2.30
CA LEU A 4 0.91 19.33 3.65
C LEU A 4 0.16 20.47 4.36
N THR A 5 -1.15 20.36 4.50
CA THR A 5 -2.01 21.45 5.00
C THR A 5 -2.54 21.25 6.42
N LYS A 6 -2.31 20.09 7.03
CA LYS A 6 -2.81 19.73 8.36
C LYS A 6 -1.67 19.25 9.26
N ARG A 7 -1.60 19.80 10.48
CA ARG A 7 -0.65 19.41 11.52
C ARG A 7 -1.31 18.43 12.48
N ALA A 8 -0.58 17.37 12.82
CA ALA A 8 -0.94 16.43 13.88
C ALA A 8 0.20 16.40 14.92
N GLN A 9 -0.16 16.31 16.20
CA GLN A 9 0.79 16.11 17.30
C GLN A 9 0.56 14.71 17.85
N ILE A 10 1.62 13.90 17.86
CA ILE A 10 1.59 12.50 18.26
C ILE A 10 2.70 12.32 19.29
N LEU A 11 2.39 11.65 20.38
CA LEU A 11 3.36 11.27 21.39
C LEU A 11 3.84 9.85 21.09
N PHE A 12 5.16 9.66 21.12
CA PHE A 12 5.82 8.37 20.99
C PHE A 12 6.52 8.06 22.31
N SER A 13 6.79 6.79 22.57
CA SER A 13 7.74 6.44 23.63
C SER A 13 9.15 6.99 23.28
N PRO A 14 10.01 7.27 24.27
CA PRO A 14 11.38 7.68 24.01
C PRO A 14 12.14 6.72 23.09
N GLU A 15 11.95 5.41 23.28
CA GLU A 15 12.61 4.35 22.53
C GLU A 15 12.14 4.32 21.07
N GLU A 16 10.82 4.43 20.84
CA GLU A 16 10.22 4.49 19.51
C GLU A 16 10.72 5.72 18.73
N TYR A 17 10.78 6.87 19.40
CA TYR A 17 11.22 8.11 18.76
C TYR A 17 12.70 8.09 18.39
N GLU A 18 13.56 7.52 19.25
CA GLU A 18 14.98 7.35 18.94
C GLU A 18 15.22 6.37 17.79
N LEU A 19 14.43 5.28 17.70
CA LEU A 19 14.45 4.40 16.55
C LEU A 19 14.07 5.14 15.26
N LEU A 20 12.99 5.93 15.30
CA LEU A 20 12.55 6.73 14.15
C LEU A 20 13.59 7.76 13.72
N LYS A 21 14.27 8.43 14.66
CA LYS A 21 15.38 9.34 14.34
C LYS A 21 16.52 8.63 13.62
N LYS A 22 16.97 7.48 14.13
CA LYS A 22 18.05 6.69 13.51
C LYS A 22 17.68 6.28 12.08
N LEU A 23 16.44 5.83 11.88
CA LEU A 23 15.91 5.49 10.56
C LEU A 23 15.80 6.71 9.63
N ALA A 24 15.43 7.87 10.15
CA ALA A 24 15.32 9.09 9.36
C ALA A 24 16.69 9.51 8.82
N VAL A 25 17.73 9.44 9.66
CA VAL A 25 19.13 9.70 9.26
C VAL A 25 19.59 8.70 8.20
N SER A 26 19.39 7.40 8.44
CA SER A 26 19.86 6.36 7.50
C SER A 26 19.17 6.43 6.14
N THR A 27 17.91 6.89 6.12
CA THR A 27 17.11 7.01 4.88
C THR A 27 17.14 8.42 4.26
N LYS A 28 17.97 9.35 4.79
CA LYS A 28 18.03 10.76 4.36
C LYS A 28 16.64 11.41 4.29
N SER A 29 15.81 11.14 5.28
CA SER A 29 14.41 11.54 5.35
C SER A 29 14.11 12.20 6.71
N SER A 30 12.86 12.60 6.94
CA SER A 30 12.41 13.17 8.22
C SER A 30 11.51 12.19 8.97
N VAL A 31 11.46 12.27 10.30
CA VAL A 31 10.54 11.47 11.12
C VAL A 31 9.09 11.65 10.63
N GLY A 32 8.69 12.87 10.30
CA GLY A 32 7.35 13.14 9.76
C GLY A 32 7.08 12.45 8.41
N GLU A 33 8.09 12.30 7.56
CA GLU A 33 7.95 11.55 6.32
C GLU A 33 7.84 10.03 6.57
N LEU A 34 8.62 9.50 7.52
CA LEU A 34 8.52 8.10 7.94
C LEU A 34 7.11 7.79 8.44
N VAL A 35 6.56 8.63 9.33
CA VAL A 35 5.21 8.49 9.87
C VAL A 35 4.17 8.56 8.75
N ARG A 36 4.27 9.54 7.84
CA ARG A 36 3.34 9.62 6.69
C ARG A 36 3.41 8.38 5.80
N ARG A 37 4.61 7.83 5.57
CA ARG A 37 4.80 6.61 4.78
C ARG A 37 4.19 5.39 5.48
N ALA A 38 4.39 5.27 6.80
CA ALA A 38 3.78 4.21 7.60
C ALA A 38 2.24 4.28 7.55
N VAL A 39 1.66 5.47 7.72
CA VAL A 39 0.21 5.69 7.61
C VAL A 39 -0.30 5.31 6.22
N LYS A 40 0.35 5.77 5.15
CA LYS A 40 -0.04 5.42 3.78
C LYS A 40 0.01 3.91 3.53
N LYS A 41 1.05 3.25 4.06
CA LYS A 41 1.23 1.80 3.93
C LYS A 41 0.14 1.04 4.70
N GLN A 42 -0.11 1.40 5.96
CA GLN A 42 -1.08 0.73 6.82
C GLN A 42 -2.51 0.83 6.27
N TYR A 43 -2.89 2.02 5.80
CA TYR A 43 -4.24 2.29 5.31
C TYR A 43 -4.37 2.20 3.79
N HIS A 44 -3.35 1.67 3.10
CA HIS A 44 -3.34 1.52 1.64
C HIS A 44 -3.73 2.83 0.90
N ILE A 45 -3.31 3.98 1.43
CA ILE A 45 -3.60 5.30 0.86
C ILE A 45 -2.66 5.52 -0.32
N VAL A 46 -3.04 4.96 -1.46
CA VAL A 46 -2.32 5.05 -2.72
C VAL A 46 -2.85 6.20 -3.58
N GLY A 47 -1.93 6.94 -4.19
CA GLY A 47 -2.30 8.04 -5.08
C GLY A 47 -2.92 7.53 -6.39
N ARG A 48 -3.70 8.39 -7.07
CA ARG A 48 -4.27 8.07 -8.40
C ARG A 48 -3.21 7.55 -9.39
N LYS A 49 -2.02 8.15 -9.37
CA LYS A 49 -0.88 7.73 -10.22
C LYS A 49 -0.42 6.30 -9.94
N GLU A 50 -0.32 5.91 -8.66
CA GLU A 50 0.06 4.54 -8.29
C GLU A 50 -1.02 3.53 -8.68
N LYS A 51 -2.30 3.89 -8.56
CA LYS A 51 -3.41 3.06 -9.04
C LYS A 51 -3.32 2.83 -10.55
N ILE A 52 -3.09 3.89 -11.33
CA ILE A 52 -2.93 3.80 -12.80
C ILE A 52 -1.72 2.93 -13.14
N GLN A 53 -0.57 3.12 -12.48
CA GLN A 53 0.61 2.29 -12.72
C GLN A 53 0.39 0.83 -12.34
N ALA A 54 -0.38 0.55 -11.29
CA ALA A 54 -0.75 -0.82 -10.92
C ALA A 54 -1.65 -1.46 -11.99
N ALA A 55 -2.63 -0.71 -12.50
CA ALA A 55 -3.48 -1.16 -13.61
C ALA A 55 -2.65 -1.42 -14.87
N ASP A 56 -1.75 -0.50 -15.25
CA ASP A 56 -0.84 -0.70 -16.38
C ASP A 56 0.01 -1.96 -16.23
N ARG A 57 0.54 -2.23 -15.02
CA ARG A 57 1.29 -3.47 -14.76
C ARG A 57 0.44 -4.72 -14.93
N LEU A 58 -0.84 -4.68 -14.55
CA LEU A 58 -1.77 -5.79 -14.77
C LEU A 58 -2.06 -5.98 -16.26
N CYS A 59 -2.38 -4.90 -16.98
CA CYS A 59 -2.67 -4.95 -18.42
C CYS A 59 -1.46 -5.40 -19.26
N ARG A 60 -0.23 -5.14 -18.80
CA ARG A 60 1.00 -5.57 -19.48
C ARG A 60 1.35 -7.05 -19.26
N LYS A 61 0.72 -7.73 -18.29
CA LYS A 61 0.90 -9.17 -18.14
C LYS A 61 0.24 -9.86 -19.33
N LYS A 62 1.04 -10.54 -20.16
CA LYS A 62 0.56 -11.30 -21.32
C LYS A 62 -0.29 -12.51 -20.93
N GLU A 63 0.01 -13.10 -19.78
CA GLU A 63 -0.68 -14.26 -19.24
C GLU A 63 -1.51 -13.81 -18.03
N LEU A 64 -2.69 -13.30 -18.31
CA LEU A 64 -3.74 -13.25 -17.30
C LEU A 64 -4.38 -14.65 -17.27
N PRO A 65 -4.67 -15.21 -16.08
CA PRO A 65 -5.38 -16.47 -15.95
C PRO A 65 -6.87 -16.25 -16.27
N VAL A 66 -7.14 -15.88 -17.51
CA VAL A 66 -8.48 -15.73 -18.05
C VAL A 66 -8.75 -16.97 -18.89
N GLU A 67 -9.73 -17.74 -18.43
CA GLU A 67 -10.28 -18.89 -19.16
C GLU A 67 -11.72 -18.57 -19.58
N ASP A 68 -12.39 -19.57 -20.16
CA ASP A 68 -13.81 -19.49 -20.45
C ASP A 68 -14.61 -19.19 -19.17
N TRP A 69 -15.56 -18.26 -19.29
CA TRP A 69 -16.41 -17.83 -18.19
C TRP A 69 -17.11 -19.01 -17.50
N GLU A 70 -17.62 -19.98 -18.25
CA GLU A 70 -18.36 -21.12 -17.71
C GLU A 70 -17.47 -22.04 -16.85
N LYS A 71 -16.17 -22.11 -17.17
CA LYS A 71 -15.21 -22.89 -16.39
C LYS A 71 -14.84 -22.16 -15.10
N MET A 72 -14.52 -20.87 -15.20
CA MET A 72 -14.19 -20.05 -14.02
C MET A 72 -15.37 -19.92 -13.04
N GLU A 73 -16.59 -19.76 -13.54
CA GLU A 73 -17.80 -19.68 -12.71
C GLU A 73 -17.99 -20.95 -11.89
N ARG A 74 -17.84 -22.13 -12.51
CA ARG A 74 -17.91 -23.42 -11.82
C ARG A 74 -16.84 -23.56 -10.74
N GLU A 75 -15.59 -23.18 -11.02
CA GLU A 75 -14.49 -23.24 -10.05
C GLU A 75 -14.73 -22.32 -8.84
N ILE A 76 -15.19 -21.09 -9.08
CA ILE A 76 -15.56 -20.16 -8.01
C ILE A 76 -16.66 -20.79 -7.15
N MET A 77 -17.77 -21.22 -7.76
CA MET A 77 -18.90 -21.77 -7.03
C MET A 77 -18.57 -23.05 -6.24
N GLN A 78 -17.72 -23.93 -6.77
CA GLN A 78 -17.22 -25.12 -6.05
C GLN A 78 -16.43 -24.73 -4.81
N ARG A 79 -15.49 -23.78 -4.94
CA ARG A 79 -14.66 -23.30 -3.82
C ARG A 79 -15.47 -22.70 -2.67
N TRP A 80 -16.64 -22.12 -2.95
CA TRP A 80 -17.55 -21.60 -1.94
C TRP A 80 -18.38 -22.68 -1.24
N LYS A 81 -18.61 -23.83 -1.87
CA LYS A 81 -19.32 -24.98 -1.27
C LYS A 81 -18.44 -25.81 -0.35
N GLU A 82 -17.13 -25.81 -0.55
CA GLU A 82 -16.15 -26.54 0.25
C GLU A 82 -15.74 -25.81 1.56
N LYS A 83 -16.30 -24.62 1.81
CA LYS A 83 -15.99 -23.75 2.94
C LYS A 83 -17.15 -23.68 3.92
#